data_AF-A0A372JN30-F1
#
_entry.id   AF-A0A372JN30-F1
#
_cell.length_a   1.000
_cell.length_b   1.000
_cell.length_c   1.000
_cell.angle_alpha   90.00
_cell.angle_beta   90.00
_cell.angle_gamma   90.00
#
_symmetry.space_group_name_H-M   'P 1'
#
loop_
_entity.id
_entity.type
_entity.pdbx_description
1 polymer ?
#
loop_
_entity_poly.entity_id
_entity_poly.type
_entity_poly.pdbx_seq_one_letter_code
_entity_poly.pdbx_strand_id
1 'polypeptide(L)'
;GLPSRAVGGALPSRAVGGALPSRVVGGALPVLEVGPSMLDRRTLGRGRPYAVVLPPSADVVDESRRRALNARAVELATGRGAVVVGGEEELAAVLPELGSAEPLVPLPRASAAAALAMSGPVVAHDPALGYLAARHPGCGKLHLLWRHHHARVVDGVLEVTSLRRRRPTLCAVVPADSDGVTVGRCPDHDVPTLT
;
A
#
# COMPACT_ATOMS: atom_id res chain seq x y z
N GLY A 1 40.99 3.61 16.78
CA GLY A 1 39.55 3.38 16.62
C GLY A 1 38.99 4.46 15.71
N LEU A 2 38.52 4.08 14.52
CA LEU A 2 37.96 5.01 13.55
C LEU A 2 36.43 5.07 13.71
N PRO A 3 35.79 6.24 13.58
CA PRO A 3 34.34 6.35 13.64
C PRO A 3 33.72 5.82 12.32
N SER A 4 32.78 4.90 12.46
CA SER A 4 31.99 4.33 11.38
C SER A 4 31.06 5.39 10.77
N ARG A 5 31.34 5.81 9.54
CA ARG A 5 30.40 6.58 8.70
C ARG A 5 29.29 5.65 8.21
N ALA A 6 28.07 5.83 8.72
CA ALA A 6 26.86 5.32 8.09
C ALA A 6 26.52 6.20 6.88
N VAL A 7 26.81 5.73 5.67
CA VAL A 7 26.40 6.38 4.42
C VAL A 7 24.93 6.03 4.15
N GLY A 8 24.02 6.87 4.62
CA GLY A 8 22.59 6.81 4.30
C GLY A 8 22.33 7.33 2.89
N GLY A 9 22.66 6.53 1.87
CA GLY A 9 22.37 6.83 0.46
C GLY A 9 20.89 6.67 0.13
N ALA A 10 20.11 7.75 0.20
CA ALA A 10 18.76 7.81 -0.34
C ALA A 10 18.81 8.12 -1.85
N LEU A 11 18.25 7.25 -2.68
CA LEU A 11 18.13 7.48 -4.14
C LEU A 11 16.67 7.45 -4.62
N PRO A 12 16.36 8.07 -5.76
CA PRO A 12 15.05 8.62 -6.08
C PRO A 12 14.15 7.60 -6.76
N SER A 13 12.84 7.67 -6.49
CA SER A 13 11.84 6.86 -7.20
C SER A 13 10.85 7.79 -7.88
N ARG A 14 10.90 7.78 -9.21
CA ARG A 14 10.10 8.60 -10.12
C ARG A 14 8.63 8.15 -10.08
N ALA A 15 7.77 9.11 -9.66
CA ALA A 15 6.31 9.23 -9.68
C ALA A 15 5.37 8.24 -10.40
N VAL A 16 4.17 8.30 -9.83
CA VAL A 16 2.80 8.02 -10.29
C VAL A 16 2.26 6.74 -9.64
N GLY A 17 1.12 6.89 -8.94
CA GLY A 17 0.29 5.89 -8.24
C GLY A 17 0.95 5.30 -6.99
N GLY A 18 0.28 5.43 -5.84
CA GLY A 18 0.77 5.06 -4.50
C GLY A 18 1.50 3.72 -4.51
N ALA A 19 2.83 3.79 -4.53
CA ALA A 19 3.64 2.59 -4.44
C ALA A 19 3.70 2.23 -2.97
N LEU A 20 3.19 1.04 -2.64
CA LEU A 20 3.38 0.38 -1.35
C LEU A 20 4.81 0.63 -0.85
N PRO A 21 4.99 1.13 0.38
CA PRO A 21 6.32 1.42 0.89
C PRO A 21 7.14 0.14 0.91
N SER A 22 8.19 0.13 0.10
CA SER A 22 9.21 -0.94 0.01
C SER A 22 9.80 -1.41 1.35
N ARG A 23 9.55 -0.70 2.46
CA ARG A 23 9.98 -1.07 3.82
C ARG A 23 8.94 -1.87 4.61
N VAL A 24 7.67 -1.79 4.25
CA VAL A 24 6.59 -2.60 4.88
C VAL A 24 6.50 -3.97 4.24
N VAL A 25 6.85 -4.02 2.96
CA VAL A 25 6.90 -5.24 2.17
C VAL A 25 8.37 -5.57 1.92
N GLY A 26 9.04 -6.15 2.92
CA GLY A 26 10.42 -6.59 2.80
C GLY A 26 10.62 -7.46 1.55
N GLY A 27 11.64 -7.15 0.74
CA GLY A 27 12.09 -7.98 -0.37
C GLY A 27 11.67 -7.52 -1.78
N ALA A 28 12.39 -8.06 -2.78
CA ALA A 28 12.20 -7.84 -4.21
C ALA A 28 10.97 -8.57 -4.80
N LEU A 29 10.08 -9.10 -3.95
CA LEU A 29 8.92 -9.86 -4.37
C LEU A 29 8.00 -9.02 -5.27
N PRO A 30 7.34 -9.60 -6.27
CA PRO A 30 6.25 -8.93 -6.96
C PRO A 30 5.16 -8.43 -6.01
N VAL A 31 4.41 -7.41 -6.46
CA VAL A 31 3.17 -6.97 -5.81
C VAL A 31 1.99 -7.33 -6.69
N LEU A 32 1.01 -7.99 -6.10
CA LEU A 32 -0.30 -8.21 -6.67
C LEU A 32 -1.31 -7.33 -5.92
N GLU A 33 -2.00 -6.44 -6.64
CA GLU A 33 -3.05 -5.60 -6.04
C GLU A 33 -4.42 -6.14 -6.41
N VAL A 34 -5.19 -6.53 -5.41
CA VAL A 34 -6.57 -6.96 -5.58
C VAL A 34 -7.46 -5.72 -5.68
N GLY A 35 -8.25 -5.65 -6.75
CA GLY A 35 -9.19 -4.55 -6.91
C GLY A 35 -10.14 -4.75 -8.08
N PRO A 36 -11.27 -4.01 -8.10
CA PRO A 36 -12.36 -4.24 -9.03
C PRO A 36 -12.06 -3.72 -10.45
N SER A 37 -10.88 -3.16 -10.71
CA SER A 37 -10.56 -2.53 -11.98
C SER A 37 -9.11 -2.74 -12.38
N MET A 38 -8.89 -2.99 -13.67
CA MET A 38 -7.55 -3.15 -14.24
C MET A 38 -6.81 -1.81 -14.26
N LEU A 39 -5.51 -1.88 -14.00
CA LEU A 39 -4.59 -0.77 -14.21
C LEU A 39 -3.56 -1.20 -15.26
N ASP A 40 -3.29 -0.33 -16.26
CA ASP A 40 -2.29 -0.61 -17.31
C ASP A 40 -0.83 -0.54 -16.81
N ARG A 41 -0.65 -0.51 -15.49
CA ARG A 41 0.66 -0.47 -14.87
C ARG A 41 1.25 -1.87 -14.78
N ARG A 42 2.56 -1.96 -15.04
CA ARG A 42 3.33 -3.22 -14.95
C ARG A 42 4.40 -3.23 -13.87
N THR A 43 4.73 -2.06 -13.32
CA THR A 43 5.77 -1.92 -12.29
C THR A 43 5.40 -0.85 -11.26
N LEU A 44 5.83 -1.04 -10.02
CA LEU A 44 5.80 -0.03 -8.96
C LEU A 44 7.17 0.60 -8.77
N GLY A 45 7.19 1.92 -8.56
CA GLY A 45 8.38 2.66 -8.13
C GLY A 45 9.64 2.34 -8.93
N ARG A 46 10.64 1.75 -8.28
CA ARG A 46 11.95 1.39 -8.87
C ARG A 46 11.90 0.15 -9.78
N GLY A 47 10.81 -0.07 -10.51
CA GLY A 47 10.68 -1.22 -11.42
C GLY A 47 10.26 -2.53 -10.73
N ARG A 48 9.73 -2.48 -9.51
CA ARG A 48 9.22 -3.67 -8.81
C ARG A 48 8.07 -4.25 -9.62
N PRO A 49 8.07 -5.55 -9.98
CA PRO A 49 7.00 -6.13 -10.79
C PRO A 49 5.63 -5.98 -10.11
N TYR A 50 4.62 -5.70 -10.94
CA TYR A 50 3.27 -5.39 -10.48
C TYR A 50 2.21 -5.94 -11.41
N ALA A 51 1.14 -6.46 -10.83
CA ALA A 51 -0.08 -6.85 -11.52
C ALA A 51 -1.31 -6.56 -10.67
N VAL A 52 -2.47 -6.40 -11.32
CA VAL A 52 -3.77 -6.34 -10.66
C VAL A 52 -4.40 -7.74 -10.70
N VAL A 53 -5.08 -8.12 -9.63
CA VAL A 53 -5.93 -9.30 -9.57
C VAL A 53 -7.38 -8.84 -9.39
N LEU A 54 -8.25 -9.26 -10.29
CA LEU A 54 -9.68 -8.97 -10.19
C LEU A 54 -10.33 -9.96 -9.22
N PRO A 55 -10.94 -9.50 -8.10
CA PRO A 55 -11.69 -10.36 -7.22
C PRO A 55 -12.95 -10.90 -7.92
N PRO A 56 -13.60 -11.95 -7.39
CA PRO A 56 -14.86 -12.46 -7.94
C PRO A 56 -16.00 -11.42 -7.98
N SER A 57 -15.93 -10.38 -7.15
CA SER A 57 -16.87 -9.26 -7.12
C SER A 57 -16.64 -8.21 -8.22
N ALA A 58 -15.56 -8.32 -9.01
CA ALA A 58 -15.28 -7.38 -10.09
C ALA A 58 -16.33 -7.50 -11.22
N ASP A 59 -16.79 -6.36 -11.72
CA ASP A 59 -17.70 -6.31 -12.86
C ASP A 59 -16.96 -6.66 -14.15
N VAL A 60 -17.23 -7.85 -14.68
CA VAL A 60 -16.60 -8.41 -15.87
C VAL A 60 -17.68 -8.97 -16.79
N VAL A 61 -17.42 -8.92 -18.10
CA VAL A 61 -18.33 -9.49 -19.12
C VAL A 61 -18.63 -10.96 -18.84
N ASP A 62 -17.59 -11.72 -18.47
CA ASP A 62 -17.71 -13.12 -18.09
C ASP A 62 -16.51 -13.58 -17.22
N GLU A 63 -16.69 -14.71 -16.56
CA GLU A 63 -15.72 -15.31 -15.65
C GLU A 63 -14.44 -15.81 -16.37
N SER A 64 -14.54 -16.25 -17.63
CA SER A 64 -13.37 -16.68 -18.40
C SER A 64 -12.46 -15.48 -18.70
N ARG A 65 -13.06 -14.32 -18.98
CA ARG A 65 -12.33 -13.07 -19.16
C ARG A 65 -11.63 -12.63 -17.88
N ARG A 66 -12.27 -12.75 -16.72
CA ARG A 66 -11.63 -12.47 -15.42
C ARG A 66 -10.40 -13.34 -15.19
N ARG A 67 -10.52 -14.65 -15.39
CA ARG A 67 -9.39 -15.60 -15.25
C ARG A 67 -8.25 -15.28 -16.21
N ALA A 68 -8.57 -14.96 -17.47
CA ALA A 68 -7.56 -14.56 -18.45
C ALA A 68 -6.81 -13.28 -18.06
N LEU A 69 -7.50 -12.31 -17.45
CA LEU A 69 -6.87 -11.10 -16.93
C LEU A 69 -6.00 -11.39 -15.70
N ASN A 70 -6.44 -12.30 -14.83
CA ASN A 70 -5.71 -12.71 -13.63
C ASN A 70 -4.50 -13.64 -13.92
N ALA A 71 -4.48 -14.32 -15.07
CA ALA A 71 -3.41 -15.26 -15.43
C ALA A 71 -2.01 -14.64 -15.32
N ARG A 72 -1.86 -13.37 -15.72
CA ARG A 72 -0.60 -12.65 -15.61
C ARG A 72 -0.14 -12.45 -14.16
N ALA A 73 -1.07 -12.24 -13.23
CA ALA A 73 -0.73 -12.09 -11.81
C ALA A 73 -0.27 -13.42 -11.21
N VAL A 74 -0.90 -14.53 -11.62
CA VAL A 74 -0.50 -15.90 -11.25
C VAL A 74 0.90 -16.22 -11.80
N GLU A 75 1.16 -15.94 -13.07
CA GLU A 75 2.49 -16.10 -13.69
C GLU A 75 3.55 -15.30 -12.94
N LEU A 76 3.21 -14.09 -12.50
CA LEU A 76 4.14 -13.22 -11.80
C LEU A 76 4.52 -13.76 -10.42
N ALA A 77 3.60 -14.41 -9.70
CA ALA A 77 3.85 -15.02 -8.40
C ALA A 77 4.53 -16.39 -8.49
N THR A 78 4.34 -17.10 -9.60
CA THR A 78 4.89 -18.45 -9.82
C THR A 78 6.42 -18.47 -9.70
N GLY A 79 6.95 -19.39 -8.88
CA GLY A 79 8.39 -19.61 -8.66
C GLY A 79 9.13 -18.53 -7.88
N ARG A 80 8.41 -17.54 -7.32
CA ARG A 80 9.01 -16.42 -6.56
C ARG A 80 8.23 -16.03 -5.30
N GLY A 81 6.94 -16.36 -5.24
CA GLY A 81 6.02 -15.80 -4.26
C GLY A 81 5.64 -14.35 -4.61
N ALA A 82 4.73 -13.77 -3.85
CA ALA A 82 4.30 -12.39 -4.05
C ALA A 82 3.71 -11.79 -2.77
N VAL A 83 3.62 -10.46 -2.75
CA VAL A 83 2.82 -9.76 -1.74
C VAL A 83 1.50 -9.37 -2.36
N VAL A 84 0.42 -9.79 -1.71
CA VAL A 84 -0.94 -9.62 -2.21
C VAL A 84 -1.64 -8.59 -1.34
N VAL A 85 -1.99 -7.45 -1.94
CA VAL A 85 -2.59 -6.31 -1.24
C VAL A 85 -4.05 -6.18 -1.65
N GLY A 86 -4.96 -6.06 -0.70
CA GLY A 86 -6.38 -5.99 -0.97
C GLY A 86 -7.19 -5.79 0.30
N GLY A 87 -8.49 -5.53 0.18
CA GLY A 87 -9.40 -5.58 1.32
C GLY A 87 -9.43 -6.99 1.89
N GLU A 88 -9.76 -7.14 3.18
CA GLU A 88 -9.72 -8.44 3.86
C GLU A 88 -10.61 -9.49 3.18
N GLU A 89 -11.84 -9.13 2.83
CA GLU A 89 -12.77 -9.98 2.09
C GLU A 89 -12.27 -10.31 0.67
N GLU A 90 -11.70 -9.32 -0.03
CA GLU A 90 -11.14 -9.51 -1.37
C GLU A 90 -9.94 -10.46 -1.35
N LEU A 91 -9.07 -10.33 -0.33
CA LEU A 91 -7.93 -11.20 -0.12
C LEU A 91 -8.40 -12.63 0.18
N ALA A 92 -9.38 -12.80 1.07
CA ALA A 92 -9.93 -14.11 1.41
C ALA A 92 -10.52 -14.82 0.17
N ALA A 93 -11.14 -14.07 -0.74
CA ALA A 93 -11.69 -14.62 -1.98
C ALA A 93 -10.63 -14.98 -3.02
N VAL A 94 -9.55 -14.19 -3.12
CA VAL A 94 -8.55 -14.32 -4.19
C VAL A 94 -7.40 -15.27 -3.85
N LEU A 95 -6.97 -15.31 -2.59
CA LEU A 95 -5.80 -16.11 -2.18
C LEU A 95 -5.93 -17.61 -2.54
N PRO A 96 -7.10 -18.26 -2.39
CA PRO A 96 -7.27 -19.65 -2.83
C PRO A 96 -7.13 -19.83 -4.35
N GLU A 97 -7.56 -18.84 -5.15
CA GLU A 97 -7.49 -18.88 -6.62
C GLU A 97 -6.05 -18.74 -7.15
N LEU A 98 -5.19 -18.03 -6.42
CA LEU A 98 -3.83 -17.77 -6.88
C LEU A 98 -2.93 -19.01 -6.84
N GLY A 99 -3.29 -20.05 -6.09
CA GLY A 99 -2.60 -21.36 -6.07
C GLY A 99 -1.19 -21.30 -5.47
N SER A 100 -0.85 -22.28 -4.62
CA SER A 100 0.30 -22.20 -3.72
C SER A 100 1.31 -23.34 -3.91
N ALA A 101 2.33 -23.09 -4.72
CA ALA A 101 3.64 -23.72 -4.50
C ALA A 101 4.59 -22.78 -3.71
N GLU A 102 4.33 -21.47 -3.76
CA GLU A 102 5.22 -20.43 -3.24
C GLU A 102 4.51 -19.55 -2.20
N PRO A 103 5.26 -18.90 -1.29
CA PRO A 103 4.67 -18.08 -0.25
C PRO A 103 3.99 -16.82 -0.82
N LEU A 104 2.69 -16.70 -0.56
CA LEU A 104 1.91 -15.47 -0.74
C LEU A 104 1.83 -14.75 0.60
N VAL A 105 2.23 -13.48 0.62
CA VAL A 105 2.17 -12.64 1.83
C VAL A 105 0.96 -11.73 1.72
N PRO A 106 -0.14 -12.00 2.43
CA PRO A 106 -1.29 -11.11 2.45
C PRO A 106 -0.94 -9.82 3.20
N LEU A 107 -1.33 -8.69 2.62
CA LEU A 107 -1.19 -7.37 3.21
C LEU A 107 -2.54 -6.65 3.11
N PRO A 108 -3.36 -6.71 4.16
CA PRO A 108 -4.64 -6.02 4.19
C PRO A 108 -4.50 -4.53 3.92
N ARG A 109 -5.41 -3.99 3.11
CA ARG A 109 -5.68 -2.56 3.02
C ARG A 109 -6.95 -2.24 3.79
N ALA A 110 -6.95 -1.15 4.54
CA ALA A 110 -8.09 -0.70 5.31
C ALA A 110 -8.14 0.84 5.34
N SER A 111 -9.25 1.43 5.80
CA SER A 111 -9.31 2.87 6.08
C SER A 111 -8.29 3.26 7.16
N ALA A 112 -8.09 4.56 7.36
CA ALA A 112 -7.12 5.03 8.36
C ALA A 112 -7.47 4.56 9.78
N ALA A 113 -8.73 4.70 10.19
CA ALA A 113 -9.19 4.26 11.52
C ALA A 113 -9.13 2.73 11.66
N ALA A 114 -9.60 1.98 10.66
CA ALA A 114 -9.56 0.53 10.69
C ALA A 114 -8.11 0.01 10.75
N ALA A 115 -7.20 0.59 9.97
CA ALA A 115 -5.80 0.21 9.97
C ALA A 115 -5.13 0.40 11.34
N LEU A 116 -5.53 1.42 12.12
CA LEU A 116 -5.03 1.63 13.49
C LEU A 116 -5.45 0.51 14.44
N ALA A 117 -6.72 0.07 14.33
CA ALA A 117 -7.30 -1.00 15.16
C ALA A 117 -6.74 -2.40 14.83
N MET A 118 -6.24 -2.61 13.60
CA MET A 118 -5.70 -3.90 13.18
C MET A 118 -4.34 -4.20 13.82
N SER A 119 -4.16 -5.44 14.27
CA SER A 119 -2.84 -5.99 14.60
C SER A 119 -2.12 -6.51 13.35
N GLY A 120 -0.80 -6.39 13.32
CA GLY A 120 0.02 -6.96 12.23
C GLY A 120 0.13 -6.07 10.97
N PRO A 121 0.69 -6.60 9.87
CA PRO A 121 0.94 -5.83 8.65
C PRO A 121 -0.36 -5.28 8.06
N VAL A 122 -0.40 -3.99 7.77
CA VAL A 122 -1.55 -3.31 7.16
C VAL A 122 -1.10 -2.05 6.45
N VAL A 123 -1.84 -1.67 5.41
CA VAL A 123 -1.72 -0.37 4.75
C VAL A 123 -3.02 0.42 4.86
N ALA A 124 -2.93 1.68 5.26
CA ALA A 124 -4.06 2.59 5.24
C ALA A 124 -4.26 3.07 3.79
N HIS A 125 -5.49 2.98 3.31
CA HIS A 125 -5.89 3.33 1.96
C HIS A 125 -7.16 4.17 2.00
N ASP A 126 -7.19 5.21 1.17
CA ASP A 126 -8.37 6.02 0.91
C ASP A 126 -8.68 5.99 -0.59
N PRO A 127 -9.95 5.86 -1.01
CA PRO A 127 -10.31 5.78 -2.44
C PRO A 127 -9.84 6.97 -3.29
N ALA A 128 -9.78 8.18 -2.73
CA ALA A 128 -9.38 9.38 -3.45
C ALA A 128 -7.86 9.61 -3.40
N LEU A 129 -7.25 9.33 -2.26
CA LEU A 129 -5.83 9.62 -2.00
C LEU A 129 -4.91 8.42 -2.29
N GLY A 130 -5.46 7.21 -2.39
CA GLY A 130 -4.74 5.95 -2.48
C GLY A 130 -4.13 5.54 -1.13
N TYR A 131 -2.97 4.87 -1.18
CA TYR A 131 -2.24 4.46 0.02
C TYR A 131 -1.71 5.68 0.79
N LEU A 132 -2.11 5.82 2.06
CA LEU A 132 -1.79 6.94 2.94
C LEU A 132 -0.64 6.63 3.90
N ALA A 133 -0.71 5.46 4.53
CA ALA A 133 0.19 5.06 5.60
C ALA A 133 0.37 3.54 5.61
N ALA A 134 1.36 3.06 6.32
CA ALA A 134 1.60 1.63 6.43
C ALA A 134 2.25 1.27 7.76
N ARG A 135 1.88 0.11 8.34
CA ARG A 135 2.42 -0.30 9.63
C ARG A 135 3.88 -0.68 9.48
N HIS A 136 4.75 -0.01 10.23
CA HIS A 136 6.17 -0.28 10.20
C HIS A 136 6.48 -1.57 10.96
N PRO A 137 7.20 -2.54 10.36
CA PRO A 137 7.42 -3.85 10.99
C PRO A 137 8.29 -3.77 12.24
N GLY A 138 9.16 -2.77 12.36
CA GLY A 138 10.08 -2.64 13.49
C GLY A 138 9.49 -1.98 14.75
N CYS A 139 8.63 -0.97 14.59
CA CYS A 139 8.07 -0.22 15.72
C CYS A 139 6.55 -0.36 15.86
N GLY A 140 5.90 -1.08 14.94
CA GLY A 140 4.46 -1.33 14.96
C GLY A 140 3.59 -0.09 14.70
N LYS A 141 4.15 1.10 14.49
CA LYS A 141 3.36 2.33 14.26
C LYS A 141 2.91 2.46 12.80
N LEU A 142 1.78 3.11 12.58
CA LEU A 142 1.23 3.39 11.25
C LEU A 142 1.94 4.62 10.65
N HIS A 143 3.03 4.39 9.92
CA HIS A 143 3.85 5.47 9.36
C HIS A 143 3.16 6.10 8.16
N LEU A 144 2.97 7.42 8.20
CA LEU A 144 2.48 8.18 7.06
C LEU A 144 3.49 8.07 5.92
N LEU A 145 3.00 7.93 4.69
CA LEU A 145 3.80 8.08 3.47
C LEU A 145 4.14 9.56 3.23
N TRP A 146 4.86 10.17 4.18
CA TRP A 146 5.03 11.62 4.34
C TRP A 146 5.75 12.31 3.17
N ARG A 147 6.43 11.55 2.30
CA ARG A 147 7.00 12.07 1.05
C ARG A 147 5.96 12.31 -0.04
N HIS A 148 4.76 11.75 0.13
CA HIS A 148 3.63 11.81 -0.79
C HIS A 148 2.41 12.48 -0.17
N HIS A 149 2.35 12.58 1.15
CA HIS A 149 1.22 13.14 1.86
C HIS A 149 1.69 14.07 2.98
N HIS A 150 1.02 15.20 3.11
CA HIS A 150 1.02 16.00 4.32
C HIS A 150 -0.30 15.77 5.04
N ALA A 151 -0.27 15.51 6.34
CA ALA A 151 -1.48 15.30 7.14
C ALA A 151 -1.49 16.29 8.32
N ARG A 152 -2.66 16.79 8.66
CA ARG A 152 -2.90 17.66 9.82
C ARG A 152 -4.29 17.39 10.39
N VAL A 153 -4.53 17.84 11.62
CA VAL A 153 -5.87 17.86 12.22
C VAL A 153 -6.35 19.30 12.28
N VAL A 154 -7.54 19.58 11.75
CA VAL A 154 -8.21 20.89 11.79
C VAL A 154 -9.59 20.66 12.38
N ASP A 155 -9.91 21.35 13.47
CA ASP A 155 -11.19 21.21 14.17
C ASP A 155 -11.58 19.75 14.50
N GLY A 156 -10.58 18.94 14.85
CA GLY A 156 -10.76 17.52 15.17
C GLY A 156 -10.85 16.58 13.97
N VAL A 157 -10.79 17.10 12.74
CA VAL A 157 -10.87 16.32 11.50
C VAL A 157 -9.51 16.13 10.86
N LEU A 158 -9.18 14.90 10.47
CA LEU A 158 -7.98 14.60 9.71
C LEU A 158 -8.09 15.15 8.28
N GLU A 159 -7.18 16.04 7.92
CA GLU A 159 -7.02 16.55 6.57
C GLU A 159 -5.70 16.06 5.96
N VAL A 160 -5.77 15.52 4.75
CA VAL A 160 -4.62 15.04 4.00
C VAL A 160 -4.47 15.80 2.69
N THR A 161 -3.24 16.21 2.42
CA THR A 161 -2.84 16.84 1.16
C THR A 161 -1.84 15.96 0.41
N SER A 162 -2.17 15.59 -0.83
CA SER A 162 -1.28 14.83 -1.71
C SER A 162 -0.21 15.71 -2.35
N LEU A 163 1.06 15.37 -2.13
CA LEU A 163 2.26 16.07 -2.55
C LEU A 163 2.85 15.41 -3.81
N ARG A 164 2.34 15.72 -5.01
CA ARG A 164 2.93 15.21 -6.27
C ARG A 164 3.85 16.23 -6.94
N ARG A 165 5.16 15.93 -6.93
CA ARG A 165 6.31 16.47 -7.70
C ARG A 165 6.51 18.00 -7.85
N ARG A 166 5.49 18.80 -8.11
CA ARG A 166 5.60 20.25 -8.33
C ARG A 166 4.45 21.06 -7.73
N ARG A 167 3.29 20.47 -7.46
CA ARG A 167 2.14 21.15 -6.85
C ARG A 167 1.30 20.15 -6.03
N PRO A 168 0.64 20.59 -4.95
CA PRO A 168 -0.44 19.83 -4.33
C PRO A 168 -1.54 19.51 -5.36
N THR A 169 -2.05 18.28 -5.36
CA THR A 169 -3.09 17.84 -6.34
C THR A 169 -4.45 17.57 -5.71
N LEU A 170 -4.45 17.17 -4.44
CA LEU A 170 -5.64 16.93 -3.63
C LEU A 170 -5.32 17.57 -2.29
N CYS A 171 -5.96 18.69 -1.97
CA CYS A 171 -5.65 19.50 -0.78
C CYS A 171 -6.77 19.37 0.24
N ALA A 172 -6.40 19.23 1.51
CA ALA A 172 -7.34 19.17 2.63
C ALA A 172 -8.49 18.16 2.40
N VAL A 173 -8.14 16.98 1.84
CA VAL A 173 -9.11 15.89 1.69
C VAL A 173 -9.28 15.21 3.04
N VAL A 174 -10.52 15.03 3.47
CA VAL A 174 -10.87 14.22 4.63
C VAL A 174 -10.92 12.76 4.17
N PRO A 175 -10.01 11.88 4.64
CA PRO A 175 -10.05 10.48 4.25
C PRO A 175 -11.32 9.80 4.74
N ALA A 176 -11.82 8.83 3.98
CA ALA A 176 -12.94 8.00 4.41
C ALA A 176 -12.62 7.29 5.74
N ASP A 177 -13.61 7.22 6.63
CA ASP A 177 -13.54 6.59 7.95
C ASP A 177 -12.28 7.00 8.73
N SER A 178 -12.08 8.31 8.88
CA SER A 178 -10.94 8.91 9.60
C SER A 178 -11.31 9.62 10.90
N ASP A 179 -12.53 9.42 11.38
CA ASP A 179 -12.97 9.99 12.66
C ASP A 179 -12.07 9.52 13.81
N GLY A 180 -11.62 10.49 14.62
CA GLY A 180 -10.70 10.23 15.73
C GLY A 180 -9.25 9.95 15.33
N VAL A 181 -8.92 9.88 14.04
CA VAL A 181 -7.54 9.71 13.58
C VAL A 181 -6.77 11.01 13.72
N THR A 182 -5.62 10.93 14.36
CA THR A 182 -4.72 12.06 14.60
C THR A 182 -3.36 11.87 13.94
N VAL A 183 -2.53 12.91 13.97
CA VAL A 183 -1.16 12.87 13.45
C VAL A 183 -0.17 12.98 14.59
N GLY A 184 0.66 11.95 14.74
CA GLY A 184 1.73 11.88 15.72
C GLY A 184 3.11 11.82 15.07
N ARG A 185 4.12 11.50 15.88
CA ARG A 185 5.50 11.28 15.43
C ARG A 185 6.02 9.95 15.99
N CYS A 186 6.70 9.18 15.15
CA CYS A 186 7.35 7.96 15.58
C CYS A 186 8.62 8.33 16.38
N PRO A 187 8.77 7.90 17.65
CA PRO A 187 9.93 8.20 18.47
C PRO A 187 11.20 7.50 17.95
N ASP A 188 11.05 6.32 17.33
CA ASP A 188 12.21 5.51 16.89
C ASP A 188 12.78 5.97 15.54
N HIS A 189 11.95 6.60 14.72
CA HIS A 189 12.27 6.90 13.32
C HIS A 189 12.13 8.37 12.95
N ASP A 190 11.59 9.18 13.86
CA ASP A 190 11.39 10.61 13.68
C ASP A 190 10.55 10.98 12.44
N VAL A 191 9.54 10.16 12.11
CA VAL A 191 8.63 10.37 10.97
C VAL A 191 7.17 10.53 11.41
N PRO A 192 6.34 11.23 10.63
CA PRO A 192 4.91 11.35 10.93
C PRO A 192 4.19 9.99 10.96
N THR A 193 3.27 9.83 11.91
CA THR A 193 2.43 8.63 12.06
C THR A 193 0.97 9.03 12.12
N LEU A 194 0.08 8.13 11.71
CA LEU A 194 -1.32 8.20 12.10
C LEU A 194 -1.47 7.53 13.47
N THR A 195 -2.32 8.09 14.33
CA THR A 195 -2.56 7.63 15.71
C THR A 195 -4.01 7.75 16.12
#